data_AF-O24533-F1
#
_entry.id   AF-O24533-F1
#
_cell.length_a   1.000
_cell.length_b   1.000
_cell.length_c   1.000
_cell.angle_alpha   90.00
_cell.angle_beta   90.00
_cell.angle_gamma   90.00
#
_symmetry.space_group_name_H-M   'P 1'
#
loop_
_entity.id
_entity.type
_entity.pdbx_description
1 polymer ?
#
loop_
_entity_poly.entity_id
_entity_poly.type
_entity_poly.pdbx_seq_one_letter_code
_entity_poly.pdbx_strand_id
1 'polypeptide(L)'
;VAYKNVIGSLRAAWRIVSSIEQKEEGRKNDDHVVLVKDYRSKVEAELSNVCASILELLDKNLIPSGSSSESKVFYYKMKGDYHRYLAEFKIGEERKSAAEDTMLSYKAAQDIAAADLPSTHPIRLGLALNFSVFYYEILNQSDKACAMAKQAFEEAIAELDTLGEESYKDSTLIMQLFRDN
;
A
#
# COMPACT_ATOMS: atom_id res chain seq x y z
N VAL A 1 -13.29 -2.23 -0.43
CA VAL A 1 -13.58 -1.67 -1.77
C VAL A 1 -13.91 -0.17 -1.72
N ALA A 2 -14.87 0.28 -0.90
CA ALA A 2 -15.27 1.70 -0.83
C ALA A 2 -14.09 2.69 -0.65
N TYR A 3 -13.30 2.55 0.42
CA TYR A 3 -12.14 3.43 0.66
C TYR A 3 -11.06 3.30 -0.42
N LYS A 4 -10.87 2.10 -1.00
CA LYS A 4 -9.91 1.86 -2.10
C LYS A 4 -10.25 2.71 -3.33
N ASN A 5 -11.53 2.85 -3.66
CA ASN A 5 -11.97 3.64 -4.81
C ASN A 5 -11.78 5.14 -4.57
N VAL A 6 -12.19 5.63 -3.40
CA VAL A 6 -12.03 7.05 -3.04
C VAL A 6 -10.55 7.44 -3.02
N ILE A 7 -9.71 6.66 -2.32
CA ILE A 7 -8.28 6.95 -2.24
C ILE A 7 -7.57 6.77 -3.59
N GLY A 8 -8.02 5.82 -4.42
CA GLY A 8 -7.49 5.60 -5.76
C GLY A 8 -7.66 6.83 -6.65
N SER A 9 -8.86 7.41 -6.69
CA SER A 9 -9.15 8.63 -7.45
C SER A 9 -8.32 9.82 -6.97
N LEU A 10 -8.22 10.02 -5.65
CA LEU A 10 -7.45 11.12 -5.06
C LEU A 10 -5.95 10.96 -5.34
N ARG A 11 -5.39 9.74 -5.23
CA ARG A 11 -3.98 9.47 -5.56
C ARG A 11 -3.69 9.69 -7.04
N ALA A 12 -4.61 9.30 -7.93
CA ALA A 12 -4.47 9.56 -9.36
C ALA A 12 -4.48 11.07 -9.65
N ALA A 13 -5.41 11.82 -9.05
CA ALA A 13 -5.45 13.27 -9.15
C ALA A 13 -4.15 13.91 -8.63
N TRP A 14 -3.67 13.49 -7.47
CA TRP A 14 -2.42 14.00 -6.89
C TRP A 14 -1.21 13.76 -7.81
N ARG A 15 -1.08 12.56 -8.40
CA ARG A 15 0.00 12.26 -9.36
C ARG A 15 -0.06 13.16 -10.59
N ILE A 16 -1.25 13.38 -11.14
CA ILE A 16 -1.45 14.24 -12.31
C ILE A 16 -1.06 15.68 -11.98
N VAL A 17 -1.57 16.23 -10.87
CA VAL A 17 -1.28 17.60 -10.45
C VAL A 17 0.21 17.78 -10.16
N SER A 18 0.85 16.83 -9.47
CA SER A 18 2.29 16.85 -9.20
C SER A 18 3.12 16.79 -10.49
N SER A 19 2.69 16.02 -11.50
CA SER A 19 3.34 16.00 -12.81
C SER A 19 3.19 17.32 -13.57
N ILE A 20 2.04 18.00 -13.44
CA ILE A 20 1.82 19.33 -14.02
C ILE A 20 2.71 20.36 -13.33
N GLU A 21 2.81 20.33 -12.00
CA GLU A 21 3.68 21.22 -11.23
C GLU A 21 5.13 21.15 -11.72
N GLN A 22 5.67 19.93 -11.82
CA GLN A 22 7.03 19.70 -12.31
C GLN A 22 7.25 20.24 -13.75
N LYS A 23 6.23 20.12 -14.61
CA LYS A 23 6.29 20.66 -15.99
C LYS A 23 6.29 22.18 -16.01
N GLU A 24 5.45 22.83 -15.21
CA GLU A 24 5.39 24.29 -15.14
C GLU A 24 6.64 24.87 -14.47
N GLU A 25 7.20 24.20 -13.46
CA GLU A 25 8.50 24.56 -12.86
C GLU A 25 9.62 24.49 -13.91
N GLY A 26 9.65 23.43 -14.73
CA GLY A 26 10.62 23.31 -15.83
C GLY A 26 10.49 24.40 -16.91
N ARG A 27 9.29 24.96 -17.09
CA ARG A 27 9.02 26.09 -18.00
C ARG A 27 9.27 27.46 -17.36
N LYS A 28 9.57 27.53 -16.06
CA LYS A 28 9.71 28.77 -15.28
C LYS A 28 8.48 29.67 -15.34
N ASN A 29 7.30 29.05 -15.33
CA ASN A 29 6.03 29.77 -15.33
C ASN A 29 5.54 29.99 -13.91
N ASP A 30 6.17 30.93 -13.20
CA ASP A 30 6.03 31.10 -11.75
C ASP A 30 4.57 31.32 -11.31
N ASP A 31 3.79 32.07 -12.08
CA ASP A 31 2.36 32.31 -11.79
C ASP A 31 1.55 31.01 -11.80
N HIS A 32 1.79 30.13 -12.79
CA HIS A 32 1.12 28.84 -12.87
C HIS A 32 1.61 27.87 -11.78
N VAL A 33 2.91 27.90 -11.47
CA VAL A 33 3.48 27.05 -10.41
C VAL A 33 2.78 27.30 -9.08
N VAL A 34 2.52 28.57 -8.73
CA VAL A 34 1.79 28.92 -7.50
C VAL A 34 0.37 28.33 -7.51
N LEU A 35 -0.37 28.50 -8.61
CA LEU A 35 -1.74 27.98 -8.72
C LEU A 35 -1.80 26.44 -8.61
N VAL A 36 -0.86 25.76 -9.25
CA VAL A 36 -0.79 24.29 -9.22
C VAL A 36 -0.39 23.79 -7.82
N LYS A 37 0.53 24.47 -7.14
CA LYS A 37 0.92 24.15 -5.75
C LYS A 37 -0.24 24.30 -4.77
N ASP A 38 -1.01 25.36 -4.89
CA ASP A 38 -2.21 25.58 -4.08
C ASP A 38 -3.24 24.48 -4.30
N TYR A 39 -3.45 24.06 -5.55
CA TYR A 39 -4.37 22.97 -5.87
C TYR A 39 -3.86 21.61 -5.38
N ARG A 40 -2.56 21.31 -5.54
CA ARG A 40 -1.93 20.10 -4.99
C ARG A 40 -2.14 20.02 -3.49
N SER A 41 -1.92 21.12 -2.77
CA SER A 41 -2.07 21.18 -1.31
C SER A 41 -3.50 20.86 -0.86
N LYS A 42 -4.53 21.26 -1.63
CA LYS A 42 -5.93 20.88 -1.36
C LYS A 42 -6.16 19.38 -1.54
N VAL A 43 -5.62 18.79 -2.61
CA VAL A 43 -5.71 17.34 -2.85
C VAL A 43 -4.99 16.56 -1.73
N GLU A 44 -3.82 17.03 -1.30
CA GLU A 44 -3.07 16.42 -0.19
C GLU A 44 -3.81 16.50 1.14
N ALA A 45 -4.52 17.60 1.41
CA ALA A 45 -5.36 17.72 2.60
C ALA A 45 -6.52 16.71 2.57
N GLU A 46 -7.21 16.56 1.43
CA GLU A 46 -8.26 15.56 1.26
C GLU A 46 -7.72 14.12 1.43
N LEU A 47 -6.58 13.81 0.80
CA LEU A 47 -5.90 12.52 0.97
C LEU A 47 -5.56 12.25 2.44
N SER A 48 -5.01 13.24 3.13
CA SER A 48 -4.65 13.13 4.55
C SER A 48 -5.88 12.86 5.43
N ASN A 49 -6.99 13.56 5.18
CA ASN A 49 -8.24 13.39 5.92
C ASN A 49 -8.85 12.00 5.72
N VAL A 50 -8.87 11.51 4.48
CA VAL A 50 -9.36 10.15 4.18
C VAL A 50 -8.49 9.11 4.87
N CYS A 51 -7.17 9.25 4.81
CA CYS A 51 -6.23 8.34 5.49
C CYS A 51 -6.42 8.39 7.02
N ALA A 52 -6.54 9.56 7.62
CA ALA A 52 -6.74 9.70 9.06
C ALA A 52 -8.04 9.01 9.51
N SER A 53 -9.14 9.20 8.78
CA SER A 53 -10.44 8.60 9.12
C SER A 53 -10.40 7.07 9.13
N ILE A 54 -9.77 6.45 8.12
CA ILE A 54 -9.68 4.99 8.06
C ILE A 54 -8.68 4.42 9.07
N LEU A 55 -7.56 5.10 9.31
CA LEU A 55 -6.58 4.71 10.32
C LEU A 55 -7.20 4.74 11.72
N GLU A 56 -7.98 5.77 12.04
CA GLU A 56 -8.72 5.85 13.30
C GLU A 56 -9.75 4.71 13.43
N LEU A 57 -10.49 4.40 12.36
CA LEU A 57 -11.44 3.30 12.35
C LEU A 57 -10.75 1.95 12.58
N LEU A 58 -9.60 1.73 11.93
CA LEU A 58 -8.79 0.52 12.08
C LEU A 58 -8.31 0.37 13.53
N ASP A 59 -7.73 1.42 14.11
CA ASP A 59 -7.13 1.36 15.44
C ASP A 59 -8.16 1.27 16.57
N LYS A 60 -9.27 2.01 16.47
CA LYS A 60 -10.27 2.05 17.54
C LYS A 60 -11.27 0.90 17.49
N ASN A 61 -11.51 0.31 16.32
CA ASN A 61 -12.62 -0.62 16.13
C ASN A 61 -12.20 -1.92 15.46
N LEU A 62 -11.65 -1.87 14.25
CA LEU A 62 -11.51 -3.08 13.42
C LEU A 62 -10.40 -4.01 13.90
N ILE A 63 -9.20 -3.47 14.20
CA ILE A 63 -8.09 -4.27 14.72
C ILE A 63 -8.44 -4.88 16.09
N PRO A 64 -8.97 -4.12 17.08
CA PRO A 64 -9.40 -4.70 18.36
C PRO A 64 -10.50 -5.76 18.24
N SER A 65 -11.39 -5.63 17.26
CA SER A 65 -12.51 -6.57 17.05
C SER A 65 -12.14 -7.78 16.19
N GLY A 66 -10.95 -7.81 15.59
CA GLY A 66 -10.50 -8.91 14.73
C GLY A 66 -10.29 -10.19 15.54
N SER A 67 -11.14 -11.20 15.31
CA SER A 67 -11.09 -12.48 16.03
C SER A 67 -10.27 -13.55 15.32
N SER A 68 -10.26 -13.56 13.98
CA SER A 68 -9.48 -14.50 13.17
C SER A 68 -8.14 -13.92 12.74
N SER A 69 -7.14 -14.78 12.54
CA SER A 69 -5.84 -14.38 11.98
C SER A 69 -5.98 -13.72 10.61
N GLU A 70 -6.87 -14.25 9.77
CA GLU A 70 -7.20 -13.66 8.48
C GLU A 70 -7.66 -12.20 8.59
N SER A 71 -8.62 -11.91 9.49
CA SER A 71 -9.12 -10.55 9.70
C SER A 71 -8.04 -9.60 10.21
N LYS A 72 -7.19 -10.07 11.15
CA LYS A 72 -6.08 -9.28 11.69
C LYS A 72 -5.06 -8.95 10.61
N VAL A 73 -4.63 -9.93 9.81
CA VAL A 73 -3.70 -9.71 8.69
C VAL A 73 -4.31 -8.70 7.71
N PHE A 74 -5.59 -8.83 7.38
CA PHE A 74 -6.28 -7.91 6.49
C PHE A 74 -6.26 -6.47 7.04
N TYR A 75 -6.61 -6.27 8.32
CA TYR A 75 -6.65 -4.93 8.92
C TYR A 75 -5.27 -4.31 9.09
N TYR A 76 -4.26 -5.07 9.52
CA TYR A 76 -2.88 -4.56 9.61
C TYR A 76 -2.29 -4.25 8.24
N LYS A 77 -2.54 -5.10 7.23
CA LYS A 77 -2.19 -4.81 5.84
C LYS A 77 -2.85 -3.51 5.38
N MET A 78 -4.14 -3.34 5.65
CA MET A 78 -4.88 -2.14 5.28
C MET A 78 -4.30 -0.90 6.00
N LYS A 79 -3.95 -1.01 7.29
CA LYS A 79 -3.25 0.06 8.03
C LYS A 79 -1.93 0.44 7.36
N GLY A 80 -1.12 -0.55 7.01
CA GLY A 80 0.14 -0.33 6.28
C GLY A 80 -0.07 0.36 4.93
N ASP A 81 -1.11 -0.03 4.19
CA ASP A 81 -1.48 0.60 2.92
C ASP A 81 -1.80 2.09 3.07
N TYR A 82 -2.57 2.50 4.08
CA TYR A 82 -2.90 3.92 4.28
C TYR A 82 -1.73 4.76 4.79
N HIS A 83 -0.90 4.23 5.68
CA HIS A 83 0.36 4.91 6.04
C HIS A 83 1.28 5.04 4.83
N ARG A 84 1.30 4.04 3.94
CA ARG A 84 2.11 4.09 2.72
C ARG A 84 1.64 5.20 1.80
N TYR A 85 0.32 5.36 1.64
CA TYR A 85 -0.25 6.46 0.86
C TYR A 85 0.12 7.83 1.43
N LEU A 86 0.21 7.98 2.75
CA LEU A 86 0.74 9.21 3.37
C LEU A 86 2.22 9.42 3.00
N ALA A 87 3.04 8.36 3.07
CA ALA A 87 4.46 8.44 2.74
C ALA A 87 4.75 8.78 1.26
N GLU A 88 3.79 8.64 0.35
CA GLU A 88 3.94 9.00 -1.07
C GLU A 88 4.07 10.51 -1.30
N PHE A 89 3.36 11.33 -0.52
CA PHE A 89 3.28 12.78 -0.74
C PHE A 89 3.77 13.63 0.43
N LYS A 90 3.83 13.07 1.64
CA LYS A 90 4.42 13.76 2.79
C LYS A 90 5.92 13.95 2.60
N ILE A 91 6.47 14.94 3.30
CA ILE A 91 7.90 15.30 3.26
C ILE A 91 8.49 15.38 4.67
N GLY A 92 9.82 15.37 4.77
CA GLY A 92 10.54 15.52 6.04
C GLY A 92 10.15 14.46 7.09
N GLU A 93 9.94 14.90 8.33
CA GLU A 93 9.61 14.01 9.45
C GLU A 93 8.25 13.33 9.29
N GLU A 94 7.25 13.99 8.68
CA GLU A 94 5.94 13.36 8.43
C GLU A 94 6.06 12.16 7.49
N ARG A 95 6.91 12.28 6.45
CA ARG A 95 7.20 11.16 5.54
C ARG A 95 7.87 10.01 6.26
N LYS A 96 8.84 10.34 7.12
CA LYS A 96 9.61 9.35 7.88
C LYS A 96 8.70 8.59 8.85
N SER A 97 7.87 9.30 9.62
CA SER A 97 6.87 8.69 10.51
C SER A 97 5.92 7.78 9.73
N ALA A 98 5.38 8.26 8.60
CA ALA A 98 4.48 7.45 7.78
C ALA A 98 5.16 6.16 7.27
N ALA A 99 6.42 6.23 6.84
CA ALA A 99 7.17 5.05 6.41
C ALA A 99 7.46 4.08 7.56
N GLU A 100 7.79 4.59 8.75
CA GLU A 100 7.97 3.77 9.96
C GLU A 100 6.68 3.05 10.35
N ASP A 101 5.55 3.76 10.35
CA ASP A 101 4.23 3.18 10.65
C ASP A 101 3.79 2.14 9.61
N THR A 102 4.08 2.38 8.32
CA THR A 102 3.89 1.37 7.27
C THR A 102 4.68 0.11 7.57
N MET A 103 5.97 0.25 7.89
CA MET A 103 6.85 -0.88 8.19
C MET A 103 6.34 -1.68 9.39
N LEU A 104 5.96 -1.00 10.48
CA LEU A 104 5.41 -1.65 11.67
C LEU A 104 4.13 -2.42 11.36
N SER A 105 3.22 -1.81 10.60
CA SER A 105 1.93 -2.42 10.25
C SER A 105 2.10 -3.63 9.34
N TYR A 106 2.96 -3.55 8.31
CA TYR A 106 3.20 -4.69 7.44
C TYR A 106 3.96 -5.81 8.12
N LYS A 107 4.91 -5.53 9.01
CA LYS A 107 5.58 -6.56 9.83
C LYS A 107 4.59 -7.29 10.73
N ALA A 108 3.73 -6.56 11.44
CA ALA A 108 2.69 -7.16 12.27
C ALA A 108 1.75 -8.07 11.45
N ALA A 109 1.36 -7.64 10.24
CA ALA A 109 0.59 -8.47 9.33
C ALA A 109 1.38 -9.71 8.85
N GLN A 110 2.67 -9.55 8.56
CA GLN A 110 3.54 -10.61 8.06
C GLN A 110 3.77 -11.70 9.10
N ASP A 111 4.02 -11.31 10.35
CA ASP A 111 4.25 -12.25 11.46
C ASP A 111 3.02 -13.16 11.67
N ILE A 112 1.82 -12.58 11.66
CA ILE A 112 0.57 -13.34 11.78
C ILE A 112 0.34 -14.21 10.53
N ALA A 113 0.56 -13.65 9.32
CA ALA A 113 0.35 -14.38 8.08
C ALA A 113 1.30 -15.57 7.91
N ALA A 114 2.56 -15.43 8.37
CA ALA A 114 3.55 -16.49 8.30
C ALA A 114 3.22 -17.66 9.24
N ALA A 115 2.61 -17.38 10.40
CA ALA A 115 2.21 -18.38 11.37
C ALA A 115 0.90 -19.10 11.00
N ASP A 116 -0.09 -18.34 10.51
CA ASP A 116 -1.48 -18.81 10.51
C ASP A 116 -2.11 -18.93 9.12
N LEU A 117 -1.48 -18.42 8.05
CA LEU A 117 -2.02 -18.46 6.69
C LEU A 117 -1.10 -19.24 5.73
N PRO A 118 -1.64 -20.13 4.87
CA PRO A 118 -0.83 -20.83 3.88
C PRO A 118 -0.19 -19.85 2.89
N SER A 119 0.93 -20.23 2.28
CA SER A 119 1.70 -19.35 1.38
C SER A 119 0.86 -18.87 0.18
N THR A 120 -0.09 -19.69 -0.24
CA THR A 120 -1.05 -19.44 -1.31
C THR A 120 -2.23 -18.56 -0.89
N HIS A 121 -2.39 -18.21 0.38
CA HIS A 121 -3.55 -17.44 0.82
C HIS A 121 -3.60 -16.06 0.15
N PRO A 122 -4.71 -15.64 -0.50
CA PRO A 122 -4.78 -14.39 -1.25
C PRO A 122 -4.40 -13.15 -0.43
N ILE A 123 -4.79 -13.11 0.85
CA ILE A 123 -4.42 -11.99 1.75
C ILE A 123 -2.93 -11.97 2.05
N ARG A 124 -2.27 -13.12 2.23
CA ARG A 124 -0.82 -13.23 2.46
C ARG A 124 -0.05 -12.82 1.21
N LEU A 125 -0.48 -13.27 0.04
CA LEU A 125 0.09 -12.86 -1.25
C LEU A 125 -0.09 -11.35 -1.48
N GLY A 126 -1.29 -10.83 -1.26
CA GLY A 126 -1.58 -9.41 -1.39
C GLY A 126 -0.79 -8.56 -0.40
N LEU A 127 -0.50 -9.07 0.80
CA LEU A 127 0.39 -8.42 1.76
C LEU A 127 1.81 -8.36 1.22
N ALA A 128 2.38 -9.49 0.78
CA ALA A 128 3.73 -9.55 0.25
C ALA A 128 3.91 -8.64 -0.98
N LEU A 129 2.89 -8.55 -1.86
CA LEU A 129 2.88 -7.64 -3.00
C LEU A 129 2.93 -6.17 -2.57
N ASN A 130 2.08 -5.77 -1.63
CA ASN A 130 2.05 -4.37 -1.18
C ASN A 130 3.30 -4.02 -0.37
N PHE A 131 3.87 -4.98 0.34
CA PHE A 131 5.10 -4.79 1.10
C PHE A 131 6.33 -4.70 0.18
N SER A 132 6.39 -5.47 -0.91
CA SER A 132 7.45 -5.31 -1.93
C SER A 132 7.38 -3.93 -2.60
N VAL A 133 6.18 -3.47 -2.96
CA VAL A 133 5.94 -2.11 -3.50
C VAL A 133 6.41 -1.04 -2.51
N PHE A 134 6.18 -1.22 -1.21
CA PHE A 134 6.69 -0.31 -0.19
C PHE A 134 8.22 -0.24 -0.15
N TYR A 135 8.90 -1.39 -0.18
CA TYR A 135 10.35 -1.44 -0.24
C TYR A 135 10.90 -0.72 -1.48
N TYR A 136 10.22 -0.86 -2.62
CA TYR A 136 10.60 -0.23 -3.87
C TYR A 136 10.32 1.29 -3.87
N GLU A 137 9.05 1.68 -3.75
CA GLU A 137 8.60 3.07 -3.98
C GLU A 137 8.92 4.02 -2.82
N ILE A 138 8.91 3.54 -1.57
CA ILE A 138 9.07 4.41 -0.40
C ILE A 138 10.48 4.33 0.18
N LEU A 139 11.03 3.12 0.28
CA LEU A 139 12.36 2.91 0.87
C LEU A 139 13.50 2.93 -0.15
N ASN A 140 13.20 2.93 -1.45
CA ASN A 140 14.20 2.85 -2.52
C ASN A 140 15.15 1.64 -2.36
N GLN A 141 14.62 0.50 -1.91
CA GLN A 141 15.35 -0.75 -1.69
C GLN A 141 14.89 -1.80 -2.71
N SER A 142 15.26 -1.61 -3.99
CA SER A 142 14.87 -2.48 -5.10
C SER A 142 15.23 -3.94 -4.87
N ASP A 143 16.45 -4.22 -4.39
CA ASP A 143 16.92 -5.59 -4.18
C ASP A 143 16.05 -6.35 -3.18
N LYS A 144 15.61 -5.67 -2.10
CA LYS A 144 14.72 -6.26 -1.09
C LYS A 144 13.31 -6.44 -1.63
N ALA A 145 12.81 -5.48 -2.41
CA ALA A 145 11.50 -5.58 -3.04
C ALA A 145 11.44 -6.82 -3.97
N CYS A 146 12.44 -6.97 -4.85
CA CYS A 146 12.52 -8.11 -5.76
C CYS A 146 12.71 -9.44 -5.00
N ALA A 147 13.58 -9.48 -3.98
CA ALA A 147 13.77 -10.69 -3.18
C ALA A 147 12.48 -11.12 -2.48
N MET A 148 11.74 -10.18 -1.88
CA MET A 148 10.47 -10.45 -1.22
C MET A 148 9.39 -10.94 -2.20
N ALA A 149 9.24 -10.26 -3.34
CA ALA A 149 8.28 -10.64 -4.38
C ALA A 149 8.58 -12.04 -4.92
N LYS A 150 9.86 -12.32 -5.22
CA LYS A 150 10.31 -13.62 -5.72
C LYS A 150 10.06 -14.74 -4.71
N GLN A 151 10.43 -14.53 -3.44
CA GLN A 151 10.21 -15.52 -2.39
C GLN A 151 8.72 -15.85 -2.24
N ALA A 152 7.85 -14.85 -2.15
CA ALA A 152 6.41 -15.08 -2.02
C ALA A 152 5.82 -15.83 -3.23
N PHE A 153 6.31 -15.53 -4.43
CA PHE A 153 5.90 -16.22 -5.65
C PHE A 153 6.36 -17.69 -5.69
N GLU A 154 7.62 -17.96 -5.34
CA GLU A 154 8.19 -19.31 -5.31
C GLU A 154 7.52 -20.19 -4.24
N GLU A 155 7.27 -19.64 -3.04
CA GLU A 155 6.53 -20.34 -1.98
C GLU A 155 5.11 -20.71 -2.44
N ALA A 156 4.40 -19.77 -3.07
CA ALA A 156 3.04 -20.01 -3.56
C ALA A 156 2.98 -21.04 -4.69
N ILE A 157 3.96 -21.08 -5.59
CA ILE A 157 4.05 -22.11 -6.63
C ILE A 157 4.17 -23.50 -6.01
N ALA A 158 5.00 -23.65 -4.98
CA ALA A 158 5.25 -24.95 -4.36
C ALA A 158 4.00 -25.60 -3.75
N GLU A 159 3.01 -24.78 -3.38
CA GLU A 159 1.76 -25.22 -2.75
C GLU A 159 0.53 -25.05 -3.64
N LEU A 160 0.70 -24.57 -4.89
CA LEU A 160 -0.40 -24.21 -5.78
C LEU A 160 -1.35 -25.39 -6.10
N ASP A 161 -0.78 -26.59 -6.25
CA ASP A 161 -1.52 -27.81 -6.57
C ASP A 161 -2.47 -28.28 -5.45
N THR A 162 -2.37 -27.66 -4.26
CA THR A 162 -3.22 -27.99 -3.10
C THR A 162 -4.48 -27.13 -3.00
N LEU A 163 -4.64 -26.11 -3.86
CA LEU A 163 -5.73 -25.15 -3.79
C LEU A 163 -7.04 -25.67 -4.38
N GLY A 164 -8.16 -25.29 -3.75
CA GLY A 164 -9.49 -25.38 -4.34
C GLY A 164 -9.71 -24.33 -5.45
N GLU A 165 -10.68 -24.58 -6.33
CA GLU A 165 -10.90 -23.82 -7.57
C GLU A 165 -11.18 -22.31 -7.34
N GLU A 166 -11.83 -21.95 -6.23
CA GLU A 166 -12.15 -20.55 -5.88
C GLU A 166 -10.89 -19.77 -5.46
N SER A 167 -10.11 -20.31 -4.52
CA SER A 167 -8.85 -19.70 -4.07
C SER A 167 -7.78 -19.70 -5.15
N TYR A 168 -7.83 -20.63 -6.10
CA TYR A 168 -6.90 -20.71 -7.23
C TYR A 168 -6.94 -19.46 -8.11
N LYS A 169 -8.14 -18.96 -8.45
CA LYS A 169 -8.29 -17.77 -9.32
C LYS A 169 -7.73 -16.50 -8.68
N ASP A 170 -8.03 -16.27 -7.40
CA ASP A 170 -7.56 -15.09 -6.68
C ASP A 170 -6.04 -15.14 -6.47
N SER A 171 -5.50 -16.31 -6.14
CA SER A 171 -4.06 -16.49 -5.91
C SER A 171 -3.27 -16.31 -7.21
N THR A 172 -3.74 -16.89 -8.32
CA THR A 172 -3.09 -16.76 -9.63
C THR A 172 -3.12 -15.34 -10.17
N LEU A 173 -4.20 -14.58 -9.94
CA LEU A 173 -4.26 -13.16 -10.30
C LEU A 173 -3.19 -12.34 -9.56
N ILE A 174 -3.01 -12.58 -8.25
CA ILE A 174 -1.98 -11.87 -7.47
C ILE A 174 -0.57 -12.31 -7.88
N MET A 175 -0.38 -13.60 -8.17
CA MET A 175 0.89 -14.13 -8.70
C MET A 175 1.25 -13.52 -10.07
N GLN A 176 0.27 -13.26 -10.93
CA GLN A 176 0.53 -12.54 -12.17
C GLN A 176 1.02 -11.10 -11.90
N LEU A 177 0.44 -10.41 -10.92
CA LEU A 177 0.89 -9.07 -10.53
C LEU A 177 2.33 -9.07 -9.98
N PHE A 178 2.76 -10.12 -9.29
CA PHE A 178 4.18 -10.27 -8.90
C PHE A 178 5.12 -10.40 -10.09
N ARG A 179 4.67 -10.97 -11.21
CA ARG A 179 5.45 -11.10 -12.43
C ARG A 179 5.53 -9.77 -13.21
N ASP A 180 4.49 -8.95 -13.10
CA ASP A 180 4.39 -7.68 -13.81
C ASP A 180 5.18 -6.54 -13.11
N ASN A 181 5.41 -6.64 -11.79
CA ASN A 181 6.21 -5.68 -10.99
C ASN A 181 7.68 -6.10 -10.90
#